data_AF-A0A2I0NNA9-F1
#
_entry.id   AF-A0A2I0NNA9-F1
#
_cell.length_a   1.000
_cell.length_b   1.000
_cell.length_c   1.000
_cell.angle_alpha   90.00
_cell.angle_beta   90.00
_cell.angle_gamma   90.00
#
_symmetry.space_group_name_H-M   'P 1'
#
loop_
_entity.id
_entity.type
_entity.pdbx_description
1 polymer ?
#
loop_
_entity_poly.entity_id
_entity_poly.type
_entity_poly.pdbx_seq_one_letter_code
_entity_poly.pdbx_strand_id
1 'polypeptide(L)'
;MSDMDETIGSTPGSEHDMLMLQIQDLKAQILDYKLKNELLEKELLQLRKENAQLKRVPLFVAAVVDVLENGEVYLRQQGNNQEYVTAVNEKLHRTL
;
A
#
# COMPACT_ATOMS: atom_id res chain seq x y z
N MET A 1 62.15 -31.56 4.06
CA MET A 1 62.28 -30.51 3.03
C MET A 1 61.28 -30.89 1.94
N SER A 2 60.00 -30.52 2.11
CA SER A 2 59.40 -29.19 1.82
C SER A 2 58.97 -29.15 0.35
N ASP A 3 57.72 -28.95 -0.05
CA ASP A 3 56.50 -28.59 0.66
C ASP A 3 55.31 -29.10 -0.15
N MET A 4 54.25 -29.42 0.59
CA MET A 4 52.87 -29.44 0.13
C MET A 4 52.50 -27.99 -0.21
N ASP A 5 52.19 -27.67 -1.48
CA ASP A 5 51.58 -26.37 -1.81
C ASP A 5 50.48 -26.57 -2.87
N GLU A 6 49.38 -27.14 -2.38
CA GLU A 6 48.04 -26.57 -2.46
C GLU A 6 47.82 -25.44 -3.49
N THR A 7 47.98 -25.70 -4.78
CA THR A 7 47.41 -24.82 -5.82
C THR A 7 46.09 -25.40 -6.33
N ILE A 8 45.07 -25.36 -5.46
CA ILE A 8 43.66 -25.33 -5.87
C ILE A 8 43.43 -23.94 -6.47
N GLY A 9 43.92 -23.71 -7.68
CA GLY A 9 43.76 -22.46 -8.42
C GLY A 9 42.37 -22.35 -9.02
N SER A 10 41.44 -21.80 -8.25
CA SER A 10 40.21 -21.09 -8.64
C SER A 10 39.81 -21.18 -10.12
N THR A 11 38.74 -21.91 -10.43
CA THR A 11 38.14 -21.97 -11.77
C THR A 11 37.49 -20.61 -12.10
N PRO A 12 38.05 -19.80 -13.02
CA PRO A 12 37.54 -18.44 -13.28
C PRO A 12 36.13 -18.39 -13.89
N GLY A 13 35.62 -19.51 -14.41
CA GLY A 13 34.24 -19.62 -14.88
C GLY A 13 33.20 -19.60 -13.76
N SER A 14 33.51 -20.19 -12.60
CA SER A 14 32.54 -20.35 -11.51
C SER A 14 32.14 -19.02 -10.87
N GLU A 15 33.09 -18.13 -10.60
CA GLU A 15 32.81 -16.83 -9.99
C GLU A 15 32.11 -15.88 -10.96
N HIS A 16 32.55 -15.88 -12.23
CA HIS A 16 31.90 -15.10 -13.29
C HIS A 16 30.44 -15.54 -13.50
N ASP A 17 30.18 -16.85 -13.53
CA ASP A 17 28.83 -17.39 -13.69
C ASP A 17 27.94 -17.06 -12.48
N MET A 18 28.48 -17.12 -11.25
CA MET A 18 27.77 -16.68 -10.04
C MET A 18 27.41 -15.20 -10.07
N LEU A 19 28.34 -14.34 -10.49
CA LEU A 19 28.09 -12.90 -10.64
C LEU A 19 27.04 -12.62 -11.73
N MET A 20 27.09 -13.34 -12.85
CA MET A 20 26.09 -13.22 -13.91
C MET A 20 24.69 -13.63 -13.44
N LEU A 21 24.58 -14.70 -12.66
CA LEU A 21 23.33 -15.12 -12.05
C LEU A 21 22.80 -14.06 -11.06
N GLN A 22 23.66 -13.50 -10.22
CA GLN A 22 23.29 -12.41 -9.30
C GLN A 22 22.81 -11.17 -10.06
N ILE A 23 23.47 -10.79 -11.16
CA ILE A 23 23.05 -9.68 -12.00
C ILE A 23 21.67 -9.95 -12.59
N GLN A 24 21.41 -11.16 -13.07
CA GLN A 24 20.11 -11.53 -13.62
C GLN A 24 19.01 -11.52 -12.55
N ASP A 25 19.29 -12.02 -11.36
CA ASP A 25 18.36 -12.01 -10.23
C ASP A 25 18.02 -10.58 -9.79
N LEU A 26 19.03 -9.72 -9.62
CA LEU A 26 18.84 -8.31 -9.30
C LEU A 26 18.04 -7.57 -10.38
N LYS A 27 18.26 -7.89 -11.66
CA LYS A 27 17.45 -7.33 -12.77
C LYS A 27 15.99 -7.76 -12.67
N ALA A 28 15.72 -9.03 -12.32
CA ALA A 28 14.37 -9.53 -12.13
C ALA A 28 13.68 -8.83 -10.95
N GLN A 29 14.38 -8.67 -9.82
CA GLN A 29 13.88 -7.93 -8.66
C GLN A 29 13.57 -6.47 -9.00
N ILE A 30 14.46 -5.78 -9.74
CA ILE A 30 14.21 -4.40 -10.19
C ILE A 30 12.94 -4.32 -11.04
N LEU A 31 12.70 -5.30 -11.92
CA LEU A 31 11.50 -5.32 -12.75
C LEU A 31 10.23 -5.53 -11.91
N ASP A 32 10.27 -6.44 -10.94
CA ASP A 32 9.14 -6.68 -10.03
C ASP A 32 8.83 -5.44 -9.18
N TYR A 33 9.86 -4.80 -8.61
CA TYR A 33 9.67 -3.56 -7.85
C TYR A 33 9.13 -2.42 -8.71
N LYS A 34 9.54 -2.32 -9.98
CA LYS A 34 8.97 -1.33 -10.91
C LYS A 34 7.49 -1.58 -11.15
N LEU A 35 7.09 -2.83 -11.43
CA LEU A 35 5.70 -3.19 -11.62
C LEU A 35 4.86 -2.89 -10.38
N LYS A 36 5.36 -3.28 -9.19
CA LYS A 36 4.69 -2.98 -7.92
C LYS A 36 4.53 -1.47 -7.70
N ASN A 37 5.55 -0.69 -8.02
CA ASN A 37 5.49 0.77 -7.90
C ASN A 37 4.44 1.38 -8.85
N GLU A 38 4.38 0.94 -10.11
CA GLU A 38 3.36 1.39 -11.07
C GLU A 38 1.93 1.08 -10.59
N LEU A 39 1.71 -0.10 -10.01
CA LEU A 39 0.42 -0.48 -9.44
C LEU A 39 0.04 0.41 -8.25
N LEU A 40 0.99 0.68 -7.34
CA LEU A 40 0.77 1.56 -6.19
C LEU A 40 0.51 3.01 -6.61
N GLU A 41 1.21 3.51 -7.64
CA GLU A 41 0.97 4.85 -8.18
C GLU A 41 -0.44 4.98 -8.75
N LYS A 42 -0.93 3.95 -9.45
CA LYS A 42 -2.29 3.90 -9.97
C LYS A 42 -3.34 3.90 -8.85
N GLU A 43 -3.14 3.07 -7.82
CA GLU A 43 -4.03 3.01 -6.66
C GLU A 43 -4.06 4.35 -5.91
N LEU A 44 -2.88 4.96 -5.69
CA LEU A 44 -2.76 6.26 -5.05
C LEU A 44 -3.50 7.35 -5.83
N LEU A 45 -3.40 7.37 -7.16
CA LEU A 45 -4.12 8.32 -8.00
C LEU A 45 -5.63 8.13 -7.89
N GLN A 46 -6.11 6.88 -7.88
CA GLN A 46 -7.52 6.56 -7.71
C GLN A 46 -8.03 7.03 -6.34
N LEU A 47 -7.34 6.69 -5.26
CA LEU A 47 -7.70 7.11 -3.90
C LEU A 47 -7.69 8.64 -3.76
N ARG A 48 -6.76 9.35 -4.40
CA ARG A 48 -6.76 10.82 -4.43
C ARG A 48 -8.00 11.38 -5.13
N LYS A 49 -8.42 10.78 -6.24
CA LYS A 49 -9.63 11.20 -6.97
C LYS A 49 -10.89 10.97 -6.15
N GLU A 50 -11.03 9.79 -5.54
CA GLU A 50 -12.16 9.45 -4.67
C GLU A 50 -12.21 10.39 -3.45
N ASN A 51 -11.08 10.64 -2.79
CA ASN A 51 -11.01 11.55 -1.66
C ASN A 51 -11.41 12.98 -2.02
N ALA A 52 -10.97 13.47 -3.18
CA ALA A 52 -11.35 14.78 -3.70
C ALA A 52 -12.86 14.86 -4.00
N GLN A 53 -13.43 13.78 -4.53
CA GLN A 53 -14.87 13.70 -4.78
C GLN A 53 -15.69 13.72 -3.49
N LEU A 54 -15.29 12.96 -2.46
CA LEU A 54 -15.97 12.92 -1.16
C LEU A 54 -15.96 14.27 -0.43
N LYS A 55 -14.94 15.10 -0.67
CA LYS A 55 -14.79 16.45 -0.08
C LYS A 55 -15.39 17.55 -0.95
N ARG A 56 -16.00 17.21 -2.09
CA ARG A 56 -16.56 18.19 -3.00
C ARG A 56 -17.78 18.85 -2.37
N VAL A 57 -17.79 20.18 -2.35
CA VAL A 57 -18.94 20.97 -1.89
C VAL A 57 -20.16 20.78 -2.83
N PRO A 58 -21.39 20.91 -2.31
CA PRO A 58 -21.76 21.24 -0.93
C PRO A 58 -21.64 20.04 0.03
N LEU A 59 -21.01 20.27 1.19
CA LEU A 59 -21.02 19.34 2.31
C LEU A 59 -22.11 19.77 3.30
N PHE A 60 -22.68 18.81 4.03
CA PHE A 60 -23.77 19.06 4.97
C PHE A 60 -23.31 18.85 6.41
N VAL A 61 -23.94 19.56 7.33
CA VAL A 61 -23.77 19.35 8.77
C VAL A 61 -24.83 18.38 9.25
N ALA A 62 -24.44 17.36 10.00
CA ALA A 62 -25.33 16.39 10.61
C ALA A 62 -24.94 16.18 12.08
N ALA A 63 -25.94 15.83 12.91
CA ALA A 63 -25.72 15.36 14.27
C ALA A 63 -25.67 13.83 14.28
N VAL A 64 -24.73 13.26 15.04
CA VAL A 64 -24.74 11.84 15.35
C VAL A 64 -25.87 11.58 16.34
N VAL A 65 -26.79 10.68 15.97
CA VAL A 65 -27.92 10.30 16.81
C VAL A 65 -27.62 9.00 17.54
N ASP A 66 -26.97 8.04 16.88
CA ASP A 66 -26.56 6.78 17.50
C ASP A 66 -25.32 6.20 16.79
N VAL A 67 -24.55 5.39 17.51
CA VAL A 67 -23.38 4.66 17.00
C VAL A 67 -23.66 3.17 17.08
N LEU A 68 -23.65 2.50 15.93
CA LEU A 68 -24.00 1.09 15.83
C LEU A 68 -22.75 0.22 15.97
N GLU A 69 -22.94 -1.02 16.42
CA GLU A 69 -21.85 -1.95 16.78
C GLU A 69 -20.99 -2.41 15.59
N ASN A 70 -21.46 -2.21 14.36
CA ASN A 70 -20.85 -2.68 13.11
C ASN A 70 -20.05 -1.62 12.34
N GLY A 71 -19.67 -0.51 12.98
CA GLY A 71 -18.96 0.59 12.31
C GLY A 71 -19.88 1.57 11.58
N GLU A 72 -21.20 1.39 11.69
CA GLU A 72 -22.20 2.30 11.16
C GLU A 72 -22.58 3.38 12.18
N VAL A 73 -23.01 4.53 11.65
CA VAL A 73 -23.42 5.69 12.43
C VAL A 73 -24.75 6.18 11.88
N TYR A 74 -25.68 6.40 12.79
CA TYR A 74 -26.98 7.00 12.50
C TYR A 74 -26.89 8.52 12.66
N LEU A 75 -27.25 9.25 11.60
CA LEU A 75 -27.05 10.68 11.46
C LEU A 75 -28.37 11.39 11.13
N ARG A 76 -28.56 12.60 11.67
CA ARG A 76 -29.64 13.51 11.26
C ARG A 76 -29.06 14.82 10.71
N GLN A 77 -29.40 15.14 9.46
CA GLN A 77 -28.94 16.34 8.77
C GLN A 77 -29.61 17.61 9.31
N GLN A 78 -28.81 18.65 9.56
CA GLN A 78 -29.30 19.97 9.95
C GLN A 78 -29.95 20.70 8.77
N GLY A 79 -31.06 21.39 9.02
CA GLY A 79 -31.79 22.20 8.03
C GLY A 79 -32.81 21.44 7.19
N ASN A 80 -32.58 20.17 6.88
CA ASN A 80 -33.51 19.33 6.09
C ASN A 80 -34.06 18.11 6.85
N ASN A 81 -33.63 17.89 8.11
CA ASN A 81 -34.06 16.80 9.00
C ASN A 81 -34.02 15.37 8.38
N GLN A 82 -33.25 15.17 7.31
CA GLN A 82 -33.08 13.86 6.69
C GLN A 82 -32.21 12.97 7.57
N GLU A 83 -32.52 11.68 7.57
CA GLU A 83 -31.90 10.68 8.43
C GLU A 83 -31.13 9.68 7.56
N TYR A 84 -29.91 9.34 8.00
CA TYR A 84 -28.98 8.49 7.27
C TYR A 84 -28.34 7.47 8.19
N VAL A 85 -28.13 6.27 7.66
CA VAL A 85 -27.20 5.29 8.25
C VAL A 85 -26.03 5.19 7.28
N THR A 86 -24.81 5.40 7.79
CA THR A 86 -23.59 5.29 6.98
C THR A 86 -22.49 4.59 7.73
N ALA A 87 -21.63 3.86 7.02
CA ALA A 87 -20.36 3.41 7.55
C ALA A 87 -19.41 4.59 7.71
N VAL A 88 -18.62 4.57 8.78
CA VAL A 88 -17.47 5.47 8.97
C VAL A 88 -16.20 4.65 9.07
N ASN A 89 -15.05 5.29 8.89
CA ASN A 89 -13.79 4.56 9.12
C ASN A 89 -13.64 4.21 10.61
N GLU A 90 -12.91 3.12 10.87
CA GLU A 90 -12.72 2.58 12.23
C GLU A 90 -12.08 3.60 13.19
N LYS A 91 -11.22 4.49 12.65
CA LYS A 91 -10.61 5.57 13.45
C LYS A 91 -11.65 6.55 13.97
N LEU A 92 -12.61 6.96 13.15
CA LEU A 92 -13.69 7.86 13.54
C LEU A 92 -14.67 7.13 14.46
N HIS A 93 -15.04 5.88 14.13
CA HIS A 93 -15.95 5.07 14.95
C HIS A 93 -15.46 4.93 16.40
N ARG A 94 -14.16 4.65 16.61
CA ARG A 94 -13.55 4.56 17.96
C ARG A 94 -13.55 5.87 18.77
N THR A 95 -13.79 7.02 18.12
CA THR A 95 -13.76 8.34 18.78
C THR A 95 -15.14 8.93 19.01
N LEU A 96 -16.18 8.34 18.40
CA LEU A 96 -17.58 8.68 18.62
C LEU A 96 -18.10 7.97 19.87
#